data_AF-A0A7U2EPB6-F1
#
_entry.id   AF-A0A7U2EPB6-F1
#
_cell.length_a   1.000
_cell.length_b   1.000
_cell.length_c   1.000
_cell.angle_alpha   90.00
_cell.angle_beta   90.00
_cell.angle_gamma   90.00
#
_symmetry.space_group_name_H-M   'P 1'
#
loop_
_entity.id
_entity.type
_entity.pdbx_description
1 polymer ?
#
loop_
_entity_poly.entity_id
_entity_poly.type
_entity_poly.pdbx_seq_one_letter_code
_entity_poly.pdbx_strand_id
1 'polypeptide(L)'
;MHNSTVATGQVLGYIKLVAEEMLNLKDLPIYINFDSDWFCFPPHVESGLLKVALYGWGYTRTDSTERGLSTPPITPGHIRANFVPEDGVARLLAGLREVLPAFAHRELDRVADCWYSDTPSGDFIIDHYPEHGNLFIAMGGGGNAFKFLPILGKYVVQGLTGSLPLHLAEKWIFRTEYKDVDDSFRGDGSRGGSERRDFTAQEKARL
;
A
#
# COMPACT_ATOMS: atom_id res chain seq x y z
N MET A 1 -9.21 -9.64 18.95
CA MET A 1 -9.19 -9.59 17.47
C MET A 1 -7.92 -10.31 17.06
N HIS A 2 -7.89 -11.15 16.03
CA HIS A 2 -6.71 -12.01 15.76
C HIS A 2 -5.43 -11.27 15.34
N ASN A 3 -5.48 -9.95 15.23
CA ASN A 3 -4.41 -9.05 14.75
C ASN A 3 -3.69 -9.57 13.49
N SER A 4 -4.43 -10.25 12.62
CA SER A 4 -3.91 -10.92 11.43
C SER A 4 -3.57 -9.94 10.30
N THR A 5 -4.08 -8.70 10.38
CA THR A 5 -3.72 -7.62 9.44
C THR A 5 -3.77 -6.23 10.04
N VAL A 6 -2.98 -5.32 9.48
CA VAL A 6 -3.07 -3.87 9.71
C VAL A 6 -3.38 -3.14 8.41
N ALA A 7 -4.28 -2.16 8.46
CA ALA A 7 -4.54 -1.27 7.34
C ALA A 7 -3.58 -0.09 7.35
N THR A 8 -2.89 0.18 6.25
CA THR A 8 -1.92 1.29 6.14
C THR A 8 -2.14 2.10 4.87
N GLY A 9 -2.14 3.42 4.99
CA GLY A 9 -2.14 4.35 3.86
C GLY A 9 -0.73 4.60 3.34
N GLN A 10 -0.59 4.67 2.03
CA GLN A 10 0.66 4.92 1.31
C GLN A 10 0.50 6.15 0.42
N VAL A 11 1.55 6.94 0.32
CA VAL A 11 1.50 8.26 -0.32
C VAL A 11 1.95 8.17 -1.77
N LEU A 12 1.10 8.69 -2.66
CA LEU A 12 1.34 8.77 -4.10
C LEU A 12 1.33 10.24 -4.53
N GLY A 13 2.17 10.56 -5.51
CA GLY A 13 2.22 11.85 -6.18
C GLY A 13 2.23 11.70 -7.69
N TYR A 14 1.70 12.70 -8.39
CA TYR A 14 1.62 12.74 -9.84
C TYR A 14 2.13 14.08 -10.36
N ILE A 15 2.90 14.02 -11.44
CA ILE A 15 3.40 15.19 -12.17
C ILE A 15 2.89 15.11 -13.60
N LYS A 16 2.31 16.19 -14.11
CA LYS A 16 1.92 16.34 -15.50
C LYS A 16 3.13 16.73 -16.34
N LEU A 17 3.43 15.90 -17.32
CA LEU A 17 4.55 16.10 -18.23
C LEU A 17 4.08 16.76 -19.53
N VAL A 18 4.93 17.62 -20.08
CA VAL A 18 4.76 18.11 -21.45
C VAL A 18 5.31 17.08 -22.45
N ALA A 19 4.97 17.23 -23.73
CA ALA A 19 5.34 16.26 -24.77
C ALA A 19 6.87 16.02 -24.87
N GLU A 20 7.67 17.06 -24.69
CA GLU A 20 9.13 16.95 -24.69
C GLU A 20 9.65 16.13 -23.49
N GLU A 21 9.09 16.36 -22.30
CA GLU A 21 9.45 15.61 -21.09
C GLU A 21 9.03 14.14 -21.20
N MET A 22 7.87 13.85 -21.79
CA MET A 22 7.42 12.49 -22.10
C MET A 22 8.42 11.77 -23.01
N LEU A 23 8.95 12.48 -24.02
CA LEU A 23 9.95 11.91 -24.93
C LEU A 23 11.28 11.65 -24.22
N ASN A 24 11.72 12.58 -23.38
CA ASN A 24 12.96 12.46 -22.61
C ASN A 24 12.91 11.33 -21.57
N LEU A 25 11.73 11.01 -21.04
CA LEU A 25 11.51 9.96 -20.04
C LEU A 25 10.97 8.65 -20.63
N LYS A 26 10.90 8.49 -21.96
CA LYS A 26 10.31 7.31 -22.60
C LYS A 26 10.98 5.99 -22.22
N ASP A 27 12.28 6.04 -21.93
CA ASP A 27 13.13 4.88 -21.58
C ASP A 27 13.39 4.81 -20.07
N LEU A 28 12.70 5.61 -19.25
CA LEU A 28 12.82 5.58 -17.79
C LEU A 28 12.37 4.19 -17.29
N PRO A 29 13.22 3.42 -16.60
CA PRO A 29 12.80 2.16 -16.00
C PRO A 29 11.91 2.40 -14.77
N ILE A 30 11.26 1.33 -14.29
CA ILE A 30 10.77 1.33 -12.91
C ILE A 30 12.00 1.46 -12.00
N TYR A 31 12.02 2.49 -11.16
CA TYR A 31 13.09 2.73 -10.20
C TYR A 31 12.53 2.61 -8.79
N ILE A 32 13.28 1.97 -7.90
CA ILE A 32 12.99 1.87 -6.46
C ILE A 32 14.27 2.10 -5.67
N ASN A 33 14.20 2.97 -4.66
CA ASN A 33 15.23 3.17 -3.66
C ASN A 33 14.74 2.54 -2.34
N PHE A 34 15.42 1.48 -1.89
CA PHE A 34 15.05 0.74 -0.68
C PHE A 34 15.40 1.46 0.62
N ASP A 35 16.27 2.48 0.59
CA ASP A 35 16.62 3.26 1.78
C ASP A 35 15.53 4.30 2.09
N SER A 36 15.01 4.96 1.04
CA SER A 36 13.98 6.01 1.17
C SER A 36 12.53 5.51 0.96
N ASP A 37 12.38 4.29 0.45
CA ASP A 37 11.16 3.66 -0.10
C ASP A 37 10.56 4.39 -1.30
N TRP A 38 11.31 5.31 -1.89
CA TRP A 38 10.82 6.08 -3.00
C TRP A 38 10.87 5.25 -4.27
N PHE A 39 9.81 5.28 -5.07
CA PHE A 39 9.79 4.63 -6.37
C PHE A 39 8.98 5.40 -7.39
N CYS A 40 9.27 5.16 -8.66
CA CYS A 40 8.52 5.72 -9.78
C CYS A 40 8.27 4.68 -10.87
N PHE A 41 7.24 4.94 -11.66
CA PHE A 41 6.96 4.21 -12.89
C PHE A 41 7.33 5.06 -14.10
N PRO A 42 7.60 4.42 -15.25
CA PRO A 42 7.65 5.13 -16.51
C PRO A 42 6.39 5.98 -16.72
N PRO A 43 6.49 7.15 -17.38
CA PRO A 43 5.34 7.98 -17.66
C PRO A 43 4.21 7.22 -18.36
N HIS A 44 2.99 7.42 -17.89
CA HIS A 44 1.82 6.83 -18.53
C HIS A 44 1.46 7.62 -19.79
N VAL A 45 1.63 7.00 -20.97
CA VAL A 45 1.55 7.68 -22.28
C VAL A 45 0.22 8.39 -22.48
N GLU A 46 -0.91 7.72 -22.22
CA GLU A 46 -2.24 8.28 -22.50
C GLU A 46 -2.59 9.46 -21.58
N SER A 47 -2.15 9.42 -20.33
CA SER A 47 -2.47 10.49 -19.36
C SER A 47 -1.39 11.57 -19.31
N GLY A 48 -0.18 11.32 -19.81
CA GLY A 48 0.97 12.20 -19.69
C GLY A 48 1.40 12.42 -18.23
N LEU A 49 1.14 11.45 -17.35
CA LEU A 49 1.45 11.55 -15.93
C LEU A 49 2.66 10.70 -15.57
N LEU A 50 3.60 11.30 -14.84
CA LEU A 50 4.62 10.60 -14.10
C LEU A 50 4.11 10.32 -12.69
N LYS A 51 4.09 9.05 -12.28
CA LYS A 51 3.69 8.64 -10.92
C LYS A 51 4.92 8.36 -10.07
N VAL A 52 4.96 8.99 -8.90
CA VAL A 52 5.96 8.78 -7.85
C VAL A 52 5.25 8.32 -6.57
N ALA A 53 5.90 7.51 -5.75
CA ALA A 53 5.24 6.85 -4.64
C ALA A 53 6.22 6.49 -3.52
N LEU A 54 5.68 6.27 -2.32
CA LEU A 54 6.40 5.73 -1.17
C LEU A 54 5.89 4.30 -0.88
N TYR A 55 6.81 3.36 -0.69
CA TYR A 55 6.55 1.97 -0.29
C TYR A 55 6.99 1.72 1.18
N GLY A 56 6.80 2.71 2.04
CA GLY A 56 7.27 2.63 3.43
C GLY A 56 6.28 1.97 4.37
N TRP A 57 6.54 2.15 5.66
CA TRP A 57 5.64 1.69 6.74
C TRP A 57 4.24 2.28 6.70
N GLY A 58 4.10 3.46 6.08
CA GLY A 58 2.81 4.11 5.81
C GLY A 58 2.16 4.75 7.04
N TYR A 59 0.88 5.04 6.89
CA TYR A 59 0.08 5.79 7.84
C TYR A 59 -1.09 4.95 8.36
N THR A 60 -1.24 4.81 9.67
CA THR A 60 -2.47 4.23 10.25
C THR A 60 -3.53 5.31 10.44
N ARG A 61 -4.81 4.93 10.41
CA ARG A 61 -5.93 5.81 10.73
C ARG A 61 -6.75 5.16 11.83
N THR A 62 -6.29 5.35 13.06
CA THR A 62 -6.92 4.76 14.24
C THR A 62 -8.00 5.67 14.79
N ASP A 63 -9.26 5.23 14.78
CA ASP A 63 -10.36 6.00 15.38
C ASP A 63 -10.34 5.85 16.92
N SER A 64 -10.64 6.94 17.62
CA SER A 64 -10.64 6.99 19.10
C SER A 64 -11.80 6.20 19.74
N THR A 65 -12.78 5.78 18.93
CA THR A 65 -13.94 5.02 19.36
C THR A 65 -13.63 3.51 19.28
N GLU A 66 -13.06 3.01 20.37
CA GLU A 66 -13.31 1.68 20.96
C GLU A 66 -12.43 0.47 20.65
N ARG A 67 -11.57 0.41 19.60
CA ARG A 67 -10.70 -0.78 19.41
C ARG A 67 -9.26 -0.55 18.93
N GLY A 68 -8.83 0.70 18.76
CA GLY A 68 -7.45 0.96 18.31
C GLY A 68 -7.15 0.43 16.90
N LEU A 69 -8.18 0.28 16.05
CA LEU A 69 -8.04 -0.29 14.71
C LEU A 69 -7.79 0.79 13.67
N SER A 70 -6.77 0.57 12.85
CA SER A 70 -6.56 1.34 11.63
C SER A 70 -7.59 0.93 10.57
N THR A 71 -8.30 1.89 10.00
CA THR A 71 -9.25 1.64 8.90
C THR A 71 -9.11 2.69 7.79
N PRO A 72 -9.28 2.32 6.51
CA PRO A 72 -9.25 3.29 5.42
C PRO A 72 -10.39 4.30 5.54
N PRO A 73 -10.28 5.50 4.92
CA PRO A 73 -11.40 6.42 4.79
C PRO A 73 -12.60 5.73 4.16
N ILE A 74 -13.76 5.89 4.80
CA ILE A 74 -15.05 5.38 4.29
C ILE A 74 -15.47 6.10 3.00
N THR A 75 -14.93 7.29 2.76
CA THR A 75 -15.10 8.05 1.52
C THR A 75 -14.60 7.23 0.33
N PRO A 76 -15.44 6.99 -0.70
CA PRO A 76 -15.04 6.29 -1.91
C PRO A 76 -13.85 6.96 -2.60
N GLY A 77 -12.90 6.15 -3.09
CA GLY A 77 -11.63 6.64 -3.63
C GLY A 77 -11.73 7.70 -4.75
N HIS A 78 -12.80 7.67 -5.55
CA HIS A 78 -13.00 8.61 -6.66
C HIS A 78 -13.46 10.01 -6.22
N ILE A 79 -13.90 10.18 -4.97
CA ILE A 79 -14.29 11.47 -4.37
C ILE A 79 -13.45 11.84 -3.15
N ARG A 80 -12.37 11.09 -2.87
CA ARG A 80 -11.43 11.46 -1.80
C ARG A 80 -10.74 12.77 -2.10
N ALA A 81 -10.38 13.50 -1.05
CA ALA A 81 -9.66 14.75 -1.17
C ALA A 81 -8.30 14.56 -1.83
N ASN A 82 -7.83 15.59 -2.53
CA ASN A 82 -6.46 15.66 -3.03
C ASN A 82 -5.50 15.98 -1.87
N PHE A 83 -5.35 15.02 -0.95
CA PHE A 83 -4.66 15.23 0.31
C PHE A 83 -3.81 14.01 0.69
N VAL A 84 -2.60 14.31 1.16
CA VAL A 84 -1.71 13.40 1.89
C VAL A 84 -0.94 14.22 2.94
N PRO A 85 -0.34 13.58 3.95
CA PRO A 85 0.45 14.28 4.95
C PRO A 85 1.66 15.03 4.39
N GLU A 86 2.02 16.14 5.02
CA GLU A 86 3.08 17.04 4.56
C GLU A 86 4.47 16.37 4.56
N ASP A 87 4.76 15.54 5.56
CA ASP A 87 5.97 14.71 5.60
C ASP A 87 6.02 13.72 4.42
N GLY A 88 4.88 13.17 4.02
CA GLY A 88 4.76 12.33 2.83
C GLY A 88 5.07 13.09 1.54
N VAL A 89 4.56 14.32 1.41
CA VAL A 89 4.90 15.21 0.28
C VAL A 89 6.39 15.53 0.28
N ALA A 90 6.96 15.90 1.43
CA ALA A 90 8.38 16.23 1.55
C ALA A 90 9.28 15.06 1.12
N ARG A 91 8.92 13.82 1.50
CA ARG A 91 9.62 12.60 1.09
C ARG A 91 9.49 12.33 -0.42
N LEU A 92 8.31 12.51 -1.00
CA LEU A 92 8.13 12.38 -2.45
C LEU A 92 9.02 13.36 -3.22
N LEU A 93 9.07 14.62 -2.79
CA LEU A 93 9.89 15.66 -3.41
C LEU A 93 11.39 15.43 -3.17
N ALA A 94 11.78 14.88 -2.01
CA ALA A 94 13.16 14.51 -1.75
C ALA A 94 13.66 13.44 -2.74
N GLY A 95 12.92 12.34 -2.90
CA GLY A 95 13.29 11.30 -3.87
C GLY A 95 13.21 11.78 -5.33
N LEU A 96 12.27 12.68 -5.65
CA LEU A 96 12.22 13.32 -6.98
C LEU A 96 13.50 14.12 -7.27
N ARG A 97 14.00 14.89 -6.30
CA ARG A 97 15.27 15.65 -6.42
C ARG A 97 16.47 14.75 -6.62
N GLU A 98 16.49 13.59 -5.97
CA GLU A 98 17.58 12.62 -6.05
C GLU A 98 17.59 11.88 -7.39
N VAL A 99 16.43 11.37 -7.82
CA VAL A 99 16.33 10.45 -8.97
C VAL A 99 16.08 11.20 -10.28
N LEU A 100 15.30 12.27 -10.25
CA LEU A 100 14.86 13.04 -11.42
C LEU A 100 15.06 14.55 -11.19
N PRO A 101 16.31 15.02 -11.03
CA PRO A 101 16.61 16.39 -10.60
C PRO A 101 16.05 17.49 -11.52
N ALA A 102 15.80 17.20 -12.80
CA ALA A 102 15.13 18.13 -13.70
C ALA A 102 13.71 18.53 -13.24
N PHE A 103 13.08 17.71 -12.39
CA PHE A 103 11.75 17.91 -11.84
C PHE A 103 11.77 18.36 -10.37
N ALA A 104 12.95 18.64 -9.81
CA ALA A 104 13.18 19.00 -8.41
C ALA A 104 12.29 20.12 -7.85
N HIS A 105 11.90 21.06 -8.72
CA HIS A 105 11.14 22.26 -8.36
C HIS A 105 9.68 22.19 -8.82
N ARG A 106 9.23 21.04 -9.35
CA ARG A 106 7.84 20.85 -9.76
C ARG A 106 6.95 20.66 -8.54
N GLU A 107 5.76 21.24 -8.62
CA GLU A 107 4.67 20.89 -7.73
C GLU A 107 4.03 19.57 -8.17
N LEU A 108 3.45 18.83 -7.21
CA LEU A 108 2.67 17.64 -7.51
C LEU A 108 1.26 18.07 -7.94
N ASP A 109 0.89 17.82 -9.20
CA ASP A 109 -0.46 18.10 -9.73
C ASP A 109 -1.55 17.40 -8.93
N ARG A 110 -1.25 16.20 -8.45
CA ARG A 110 -2.15 15.39 -7.64
C ARG A 110 -1.37 14.58 -6.62
N VAL A 111 -1.99 14.36 -5.47
CA VAL A 111 -1.59 13.41 -4.46
C VAL A 111 -2.76 12.46 -4.15
N ALA A 112 -2.45 11.28 -3.65
CA ALA A 112 -3.45 10.31 -3.22
C ALA A 112 -2.90 9.38 -2.14
N ASP A 113 -3.78 8.94 -1.25
CA ASP A 113 -3.53 7.89 -0.27
C ASP A 113 -4.04 6.52 -0.79
N CYS A 114 -3.15 5.55 -0.94
CA CYS A 114 -3.46 4.18 -1.33
C CYS A 114 -3.41 3.25 -0.12
N TRP A 115 -4.45 2.45 0.10
CA TRP A 115 -4.57 1.64 1.30
C TRP A 115 -4.20 0.18 1.10
N TYR A 116 -3.33 -0.32 1.96
CA TYR A 116 -2.90 -1.72 2.03
C TYR A 116 -3.56 -2.44 3.21
N SER A 117 -3.52 -3.76 3.13
CA SER A 117 -3.87 -4.69 4.21
C SER A 117 -2.66 -5.61 4.38
N ASP A 118 -1.81 -5.25 5.33
CA ASP A 118 -0.53 -5.89 5.58
C ASP A 118 -0.71 -7.02 6.60
N THR A 119 -0.16 -8.19 6.32
CA THR A 119 -0.12 -9.33 7.25
C THR A 119 1.25 -9.38 7.93
N PRO A 120 1.34 -9.90 9.17
CA PRO A 120 2.62 -10.06 9.87
C PRO A 120 3.70 -10.83 9.10
N SER A 121 3.31 -11.83 8.31
CA SER A 121 4.25 -12.62 7.50
C SER A 121 4.44 -12.10 6.08
N GLY A 122 3.67 -11.09 5.65
CA GLY A 122 3.63 -10.60 4.27
C GLY A 122 2.92 -11.54 3.27
N ASP A 123 2.34 -12.65 3.76
CA ASP A 123 1.63 -13.62 2.94
C ASP A 123 0.14 -13.26 2.79
N PHE A 124 -0.51 -13.77 1.74
CA PHE A 124 -1.97 -13.70 1.63
C PHE A 124 -2.66 -14.52 2.73
N ILE A 125 -3.90 -14.16 3.03
CA ILE A 125 -4.82 -15.01 3.79
C ILE A 125 -5.87 -15.52 2.81
N ILE A 126 -5.85 -16.82 2.52
CA ILE A 126 -6.77 -17.53 1.62
C ILE A 126 -7.22 -18.80 2.34
N ASP A 127 -8.10 -18.64 3.32
CA ASP A 127 -8.48 -19.70 4.25
C ASP A 127 -9.86 -19.44 4.88
N HIS A 128 -10.43 -20.47 5.49
CA HIS A 128 -11.63 -20.35 6.30
C HIS A 128 -11.33 -19.68 7.65
N TYR A 129 -12.26 -18.87 8.13
CA TYR A 129 -12.16 -18.29 9.46
C TYR A 129 -12.35 -19.38 10.53
N PRO A 130 -11.42 -19.53 11.50
CA PRO A 130 -11.40 -20.68 12.41
C PRO A 130 -12.63 -20.78 13.33
N GLU A 131 -13.27 -19.66 13.66
CA GLU A 131 -14.45 -19.65 14.55
C GLU A 131 -15.78 -19.74 13.77
N HIS A 132 -15.76 -19.52 12.45
CA HIS A 132 -16.95 -19.57 11.58
C HIS A 132 -16.61 -20.24 10.25
N GLY A 133 -16.77 -21.56 10.16
CA GLY A 133 -16.39 -22.34 8.98
C GLY A 133 -17.10 -21.97 7.68
N ASN A 134 -18.24 -21.26 7.75
CA ASN A 134 -18.95 -20.74 6.58
C ASN A 134 -18.43 -19.37 6.10
N LEU A 135 -17.43 -18.79 6.77
CA LEU A 135 -16.75 -17.56 6.36
C LEU A 135 -15.39 -17.92 5.74
N PHE A 136 -15.23 -17.59 4.46
CA PHE A 136 -13.98 -17.71 3.74
C PHE A 136 -13.35 -16.33 3.53
N ILE A 137 -12.05 -16.22 3.78
CA ILE A 137 -11.32 -14.96 3.75
C ILE A 137 -10.29 -15.01 2.62
N ALA A 138 -10.29 -13.98 1.77
CA ALA A 138 -9.30 -13.74 0.73
C ALA A 138 -8.78 -12.29 0.85
N MET A 139 -7.69 -12.09 1.59
CA MET A 139 -7.14 -10.75 1.92
C MET A 139 -5.62 -10.78 2.09
N GLY A 140 -5.05 -9.73 2.71
CA GLY A 140 -3.62 -9.67 3.04
C GLY A 140 -2.75 -9.27 1.86
N GLY A 141 -3.23 -8.34 1.03
CA GLY A 141 -2.59 -8.01 -0.24
C GLY A 141 -1.22 -7.31 -0.14
N GLY A 142 -0.90 -6.72 1.02
CA GLY A 142 0.43 -6.22 1.38
C GLY A 142 1.12 -5.30 0.37
N GLY A 143 0.36 -4.54 -0.45
CA GLY A 143 0.91 -3.71 -1.53
C GLY A 143 1.42 -4.47 -2.77
N ASN A 144 1.29 -5.79 -2.81
CA ASN A 144 1.86 -6.64 -3.86
C ASN A 144 0.83 -7.44 -4.67
N ALA A 145 -0.42 -7.53 -4.20
CA ALA A 145 -1.45 -8.36 -4.81
C ALA A 145 -1.75 -8.04 -6.28
N PHE A 146 -1.62 -6.78 -6.71
CA PHE A 146 -2.04 -6.35 -8.06
C PHE A 146 -1.28 -7.07 -9.18
N LYS A 147 0.01 -7.41 -8.98
CA LYS A 147 0.80 -8.14 -10.00
C LYS A 147 0.24 -9.55 -10.27
N PHE A 148 -0.53 -10.10 -9.32
CA PHE A 148 -1.16 -11.41 -9.43
C PHE A 148 -2.60 -11.36 -9.94
N LEU A 149 -3.12 -10.18 -10.31
CA LEU A 149 -4.51 -9.99 -10.77
C LEU A 149 -4.98 -11.06 -11.79
N PRO A 150 -4.19 -11.46 -12.80
CA PRO A 150 -4.65 -12.43 -13.79
C PRO A 150 -4.82 -13.86 -13.26
N ILE A 151 -4.17 -14.21 -12.15
CA ILE A 151 -4.08 -15.61 -11.67
C ILE A 151 -4.59 -15.81 -10.25
N LEU A 152 -4.65 -14.77 -9.41
CA LEU A 152 -4.94 -14.91 -7.98
C LEU A 152 -6.32 -15.54 -7.72
N GLY A 153 -7.32 -15.20 -8.55
CA GLY A 153 -8.67 -15.78 -8.44
C GLY A 153 -8.71 -17.30 -8.56
N LYS A 154 -7.83 -17.90 -9.39
CA LYS A 154 -7.71 -19.37 -9.49
C LYS A 154 -7.34 -19.98 -8.14
N TYR A 155 -6.37 -19.39 -7.45
CA TYR A 155 -5.91 -19.89 -6.17
C TYR A 155 -6.92 -19.65 -5.04
N VAL A 156 -7.64 -18.52 -5.08
CA VAL A 156 -8.75 -18.25 -4.17
C VAL A 156 -9.82 -19.33 -4.27
N VAL A 157 -10.22 -19.70 -5.50
CA VAL A 157 -11.17 -20.81 -5.72
C VAL A 157 -10.60 -22.14 -5.24
N GLN A 158 -9.32 -22.41 -5.50
CA GLN A 158 -8.68 -23.63 -5.01
C GLN A 158 -8.65 -23.73 -3.48
N GLY A 159 -8.38 -22.62 -2.78
CA GLY A 159 -8.46 -22.55 -1.32
C GLY A 159 -9.88 -22.83 -0.83
N LEU A 160 -10.86 -22.17 -1.43
CA LEU A 160 -12.28 -22.34 -1.09
C LEU A 160 -12.78 -23.78 -1.30
N THR A 161 -12.29 -24.49 -2.31
CA THR A 161 -12.71 -25.88 -2.60
C THR A 161 -11.78 -26.94 -2.03
N GLY A 162 -10.78 -26.57 -1.21
CA GLY A 162 -9.84 -27.51 -0.60
C GLY A 162 -8.88 -28.21 -1.59
N SER A 163 -8.58 -27.56 -2.73
CA SER A 163 -7.70 -28.08 -3.78
C SER A 163 -6.40 -27.28 -3.97
N LEU A 164 -6.12 -26.36 -3.05
CA LEU A 164 -4.90 -25.57 -3.05
C LEU A 164 -3.69 -26.48 -2.78
N PRO A 165 -2.55 -26.31 -3.50
CA PRO A 165 -1.33 -27.07 -3.20
C PRO A 165 -0.93 -26.92 -1.74
N LEU A 166 -0.51 -28.03 -1.10
CA LEU A 166 -0.27 -28.09 0.35
C LEU A 166 0.64 -26.95 0.86
N HIS A 167 1.76 -26.70 0.18
CA HIS A 167 2.69 -25.62 0.56
C HIS A 167 2.07 -24.22 0.52
N LEU A 168 1.06 -23.98 -0.33
CA LEU A 168 0.33 -22.72 -0.36
C LEU A 168 -0.78 -22.69 0.69
N ALA A 169 -1.46 -23.82 0.91
CA ALA A 169 -2.46 -23.95 1.96
C ALA A 169 -1.84 -23.67 3.34
N GLU A 170 -0.68 -24.24 3.64
CA GLU A 170 0.08 -23.99 4.88
C GLU A 170 0.57 -22.54 4.98
N LYS A 171 0.93 -21.93 3.85
CA LYS A 171 1.46 -20.56 3.81
C LYS A 171 0.38 -19.50 3.97
N TRP A 172 -0.81 -19.72 3.41
CA TRP A 172 -1.91 -18.74 3.36
C TRP A 172 -3.03 -19.00 4.37
N ILE A 173 -2.73 -19.77 5.43
CA ILE A 173 -3.66 -20.03 6.53
C ILE A 173 -4.10 -18.75 7.24
N PHE A 174 -5.26 -18.81 7.88
CA PHE A 174 -5.66 -17.80 8.85
C PHE A 174 -4.85 -17.96 10.15
N ARG A 175 -3.85 -17.11 10.35
CA ARG A 175 -2.99 -17.09 11.54
C ARG A 175 -3.70 -16.49 12.76
N THR A 176 -3.79 -17.26 13.85
CA THR A 176 -4.41 -16.87 15.12
C THR A 176 -3.39 -16.54 16.21
N GLU A 177 -2.11 -16.83 15.98
CA GLU A 177 -1.02 -16.61 16.94
C GLU A 177 -0.79 -15.13 17.30
N TYR A 178 -1.34 -14.19 16.53
CA TYR A 178 -1.17 -12.75 16.73
C TYR A 178 -2.26 -12.08 17.58
N LYS A 179 -3.27 -12.82 18.06
CA LYS A 179 -4.48 -12.29 18.71
C LYS A 179 -4.24 -11.31 19.85
N ASP A 180 -3.16 -11.49 20.60
CA ASP A 180 -2.81 -10.69 21.78
C ASP A 180 -1.43 -10.02 21.62
N VAL A 181 -0.97 -9.85 20.39
CA VAL A 181 0.27 -9.13 20.07
C VAL A 181 -0.08 -7.69 19.73
N ASP A 182 0.42 -6.71 20.49
CA ASP A 182 0.08 -5.29 20.30
C ASP A 182 0.47 -4.76 18.90
N ASP A 183 1.68 -5.08 18.44
CA ASP A 183 2.13 -4.80 17.08
C ASP A 183 2.63 -6.09 16.41
N SER A 184 1.73 -6.69 15.62
CA SER A 184 2.00 -7.91 14.87
C SER A 184 2.78 -7.64 13.59
N PHE A 185 2.74 -6.42 13.04
CA PHE A 185 3.44 -6.06 11.82
C PHE A 185 4.75 -5.33 12.12
N ARG A 186 5.82 -6.11 12.26
CA ARG A 186 7.18 -5.64 12.53
C ARG A 186 8.02 -5.43 11.27
N GLY A 187 7.36 -5.32 10.12
CA GLY A 187 8.01 -5.23 8.82
C GLY A 187 8.31 -6.59 8.20
N ASP A 188 8.31 -6.60 6.88
CA ASP A 188 8.56 -7.78 6.03
C ASP A 188 9.99 -7.78 5.45
N GLY A 189 10.85 -6.88 5.93
CA GLY A 189 12.21 -6.67 5.42
C GLY A 189 12.28 -5.93 4.07
N SER A 190 11.14 -5.55 3.49
CA SER A 190 11.06 -4.82 2.22
C SER A 190 10.79 -3.32 2.37
N ARG A 191 10.57 -2.85 3.60
CA ARG A 191 10.22 -1.46 3.94
C ARG A 191 11.33 -0.80 4.74
N GLY A 192 11.92 0.25 4.18
CA GLY A 192 12.85 1.18 4.83
C GLY A 192 12.13 2.46 5.27
N GLY A 193 12.81 3.60 5.07
CA GLY A 193 12.25 4.94 5.28
C GLY A 193 11.78 5.24 6.71
N SER A 194 10.83 6.17 6.83
CA SER A 194 10.33 6.61 8.13
C SER A 194 9.42 5.56 8.76
N GLU A 195 9.47 5.47 10.09
CA GLU A 195 8.58 4.59 10.87
C GLU A 195 7.10 4.89 10.61
N ARG A 196 6.28 3.86 10.84
CA ARG A 196 4.81 3.97 10.78
C ARG A 196 4.35 5.01 11.77
N ARG A 197 3.43 5.88 11.35
CA ARG A 197 2.75 6.80 12.26
C ARG A 197 1.26 6.84 12.00
N ASP A 198 0.50 7.25 13.00
CA ASP A 198 -0.93 7.50 12.82
C ASP A 198 -1.16 8.88 12.18
N PHE A 199 -2.21 9.00 11.38
CA PHE A 199 -2.70 10.30 10.93
C PHE A 199 -3.07 11.16 12.14
N THR A 200 -2.69 12.44 12.14
CA THR A 200 -3.11 13.38 13.18
C THR A 200 -4.61 13.63 13.09
N ALA A 201 -5.21 14.18 14.16
CA ALA A 201 -6.62 14.55 14.14
C ALA A 201 -6.96 15.53 13.01
N GLN A 202 -6.07 16.49 12.70
CA GLN A 202 -6.27 17.42 11.59
C GLN A 202 -6.16 16.72 10.23
N GLU A 203 -5.21 15.79 10.07
CA GLU A 203 -5.04 15.04 8.82
C GLU A 203 -6.27 14.14 8.57
N LYS A 204 -6.77 13.45 9.60
CA LYS A 204 -7.97 12.60 9.51
C LYS A 204 -9.21 13.36 9.03
N ALA A 205 -9.38 14.61 9.45
CA ALA A 205 -10.50 15.45 9.05
C ALA A 205 -10.46 15.87 7.57
N ARG A 206 -9.33 15.65 6.88
CA ARG A 206 -9.10 16.03 5.48
C ARG A 206 -9.15 14.84 4.51
N LEU A 207 -9.23 13.60 4.99
CA LEU A 207 -9.24 12.38 4.18
C LEU A 207 -10.59 12.14 3.47
#